data_AF-A0A3B8JT75-F1
#
_entry.id   AF-A0A3B8JT75-F1
#
_cell.length_a   1.000
_cell.length_b   1.000
_cell.length_c   1.000
_cell.angle_alpha   90.00
_cell.angle_beta   90.00
_cell.angle_gamma   90.00
#
_symmetry.space_group_name_H-M   'P 1'
#
loop_
_entity.id
_entity.type
_entity.pdbx_description
1 polymer ?
#
loop_
_entity_poly.entity_id
_entity_poly.type
_entity_poly.pdbx_seq_one_letter_code
_entity_poly.pdbx_strand_id
1 'polypeptide(L)'
;MKQSQKSINCVQLELFQIDKFRSLNQQDKSEKGSGILLLETQPSEIEEEWFGLTIDAPFGDCLLEGIKTWETRQTGTALPKRVFIHTSRLKLKGKNLDLASRYLGENYQPKYGHIIGTGILDSIVTMTKEFIEEQNHSEIKLGIWEIGRKAWKFRQLERIQPVPAIGCQGTPWSIDKSKLNPNLREQIQKIWRQS
;
A
#
# COMPACT_ATOMS: atom_id res chain seq x y z
N MET A 1 -2.45 -3.00 40.80
CA MET A 1 -1.58 -2.85 39.61
C MET A 1 -2.32 -2.00 38.60
N LYS A 2 -1.88 -0.75 38.38
CA LYS A 2 -2.56 0.22 37.51
C LYS A 2 -2.20 -0.06 36.05
N GLN A 3 -3.18 -0.45 35.24
CA GLN A 3 -3.06 -0.49 33.78
C GLN A 3 -3.12 0.95 33.25
N SER A 4 -2.10 1.36 32.50
CA SER A 4 -2.08 2.62 31.75
C SER A 4 -2.47 2.31 30.31
N GLN A 5 -3.72 2.60 29.96
CA GLN A 5 -4.15 2.72 28.57
C GLN A 5 -3.58 4.02 28.00
N LYS A 6 -2.66 3.90 27.02
CA LYS A 6 -2.34 4.99 26.11
C LYS A 6 -3.27 4.89 24.90
N SER A 7 -4.24 5.80 24.89
CA SER A 7 -5.11 6.13 23.78
C SER A 7 -4.29 6.60 22.57
N ILE A 8 -4.53 5.99 21.42
CA ILE A 8 -4.05 6.48 20.12
C ILE A 8 -5.24 7.17 19.46
N ASN A 9 -5.18 8.50 19.38
CA ASN A 9 -6.09 9.29 18.56
C ASN A 9 -5.80 9.00 17.09
N CYS A 10 -6.68 8.26 16.42
CA CYS A 10 -6.73 8.17 14.96
C CYS A 10 -7.89 9.06 14.51
N VAL A 11 -7.57 10.10 13.74
CA VAL A 11 -8.55 11.03 13.20
C VAL A 11 -9.49 10.28 12.27
N GLN A 12 -10.77 10.30 12.61
CA GLN A 12 -11.87 9.74 11.85
C GLN A 12 -12.12 10.67 10.66
N LEU A 13 -11.69 10.29 9.46
CA LEU A 13 -12.09 10.97 8.23
C LEU A 13 -13.40 10.34 7.74
N GLU A 14 -14.48 11.10 7.91
CA GLU A 14 -15.80 10.77 7.41
C GLU A 14 -15.82 10.73 5.87
N LEU A 15 -16.48 9.70 5.35
CA LEU A 15 -16.80 9.52 3.94
C LEU A 15 -17.79 10.60 3.51
N PHE A 16 -17.35 11.58 2.72
CA PHE A 16 -18.24 12.47 2.00
C PHE A 16 -17.75 12.73 0.57
N GLN A 17 -18.70 12.57 -0.36
CA GLN A 17 -18.74 13.04 -1.75
C GLN A 17 -18.17 12.13 -2.85
N ILE A 18 -18.95 11.10 -3.20
CA ILE A 18 -19.06 10.64 -4.59
C ILE A 18 -20.55 10.65 -4.94
N ASP A 19 -21.12 11.81 -5.22
CA ASP A 19 -22.51 11.89 -5.76
C ASP A 19 -22.81 13.18 -6.55
N LYS A 20 -21.79 13.87 -7.09
CA LYS A 20 -22.02 15.14 -7.81
C LYS A 20 -21.84 15.10 -9.33
N PHE A 21 -21.65 13.93 -9.93
CA PHE A 21 -21.39 13.82 -11.37
C PHE A 21 -22.49 13.16 -12.21
N ARG A 22 -23.68 12.89 -11.64
CA ARG A 22 -24.78 12.22 -12.36
C ARG A 22 -26.06 13.01 -12.59
N SER A 23 -26.14 14.29 -12.22
CA SER A 23 -27.37 15.08 -12.38
C SER A 23 -27.31 16.24 -13.38
N LEU A 24 -26.23 16.41 -14.13
CA LEU A 24 -26.11 17.47 -15.13
C LEU A 24 -25.99 16.88 -16.54
N ASN A 25 -27.03 16.24 -17.02
CA ASN A 25 -27.23 15.97 -18.45
C ASN A 25 -28.69 15.62 -18.71
N GLN A 26 -29.58 16.59 -18.56
CA GLN A 26 -30.88 16.67 -19.22
C GLN A 26 -31.41 18.11 -19.07
N GLN A 27 -31.95 18.66 -20.17
CA GLN A 27 -32.34 20.07 -20.41
C GLN A 27 -31.15 20.94 -20.87
N ASP A 28 -31.13 21.63 -22.01
CA ASP A 28 -32.19 22.07 -22.90
C ASP A 28 -31.65 22.34 -24.33
N LYS A 29 -32.49 22.11 -25.35
CA LYS A 29 -32.28 22.56 -26.73
C LYS A 29 -33.01 23.91 -26.90
N SER A 30 -32.30 25.03 -27.04
CA SER A 30 -32.71 26.13 -27.94
C SER A 30 -31.63 27.22 -28.11
N GLU A 31 -31.31 27.48 -29.36
CA GLU A 31 -30.95 28.74 -30.05
C GLU A 31 -30.13 29.89 -29.40
N LYS A 32 -29.18 30.34 -30.24
CA LYS A 32 -28.62 31.69 -30.45
C LYS A 32 -27.46 32.19 -29.57
N GLY A 33 -26.28 32.11 -30.17
CA GLY A 33 -25.42 33.28 -30.42
C GLY A 33 -25.10 34.19 -29.24
N SER A 34 -24.16 33.75 -28.42
CA SER A 34 -23.26 34.63 -27.67
C SER A 34 -22.00 33.84 -27.38
N GLY A 35 -20.84 34.40 -27.70
CA GLY A 35 -19.55 33.76 -27.51
C GLY A 35 -19.31 33.49 -26.03
N ILE A 36 -19.64 32.28 -25.59
CA ILE A 36 -19.20 31.77 -24.30
C ILE A 36 -17.72 31.47 -24.46
N LEU A 37 -16.90 32.33 -23.87
CA LEU A 37 -15.52 32.02 -23.57
C LEU A 37 -15.57 30.76 -22.69
N LEU A 38 -15.32 29.60 -23.29
CA LEU A 38 -15.02 28.38 -22.55
C LEU A 38 -13.71 28.68 -21.82
N LEU A 39 -13.81 29.18 -20.59
CA LEU A 39 -12.74 29.08 -19.62
C LEU A 39 -12.54 27.58 -19.43
N GLU A 40 -11.60 27.02 -20.19
CA GLU A 40 -11.01 25.72 -19.94
C GLU A 40 -10.54 25.74 -18.50
N THR A 41 -11.38 25.23 -17.59
CA THR A 41 -10.94 24.91 -16.24
C THR A 41 -9.86 23.88 -16.40
N GLN A 42 -8.61 24.35 -16.36
CA GLN A 42 -7.42 23.53 -16.23
C GLN A 42 -7.76 22.47 -15.19
N PRO A 43 -7.65 21.16 -15.51
CA PRO A 43 -7.93 20.13 -14.53
C PRO A 43 -7.05 20.45 -13.33
N SER A 44 -7.69 20.83 -12.21
CA SER A 44 -7.00 21.09 -10.96
C SER A 44 -6.12 19.88 -10.72
N GLU A 45 -4.79 20.08 -10.69
CA GLU A 45 -3.84 19.03 -10.44
C GLU A 45 -4.25 18.36 -9.12
N ILE A 46 -4.93 17.22 -9.20
CA ILE A 46 -5.18 16.40 -8.02
C ILE A 46 -3.77 15.96 -7.64
N GLU A 47 -3.21 16.56 -6.60
CA GLU A 47 -1.89 16.17 -6.10
C GLU A 47 -1.95 14.67 -5.80
N GLU A 48 -1.27 13.86 -6.61
CA GLU A 48 -1.30 12.41 -6.47
C GLU A 48 -0.77 12.01 -5.09
N GLU A 49 -1.63 11.50 -4.21
CA GLU A 49 -1.18 11.05 -2.90
C GLU A 49 -0.30 9.80 -3.01
N TRP A 50 0.82 9.80 -2.29
CA TRP A 50 1.73 8.67 -2.21
C TRP A 50 1.51 7.93 -0.91
N PHE A 51 1.42 6.61 -0.96
CA PHE A 51 1.21 5.78 0.23
C PHE A 51 2.34 4.80 0.43
N GLY A 52 2.83 4.66 1.66
CA GLY A 52 3.73 3.58 2.06
C GLY A 52 2.97 2.51 2.84
N LEU A 53 3.40 1.25 2.74
CA LEU A 53 2.96 0.16 3.59
C LEU A 53 4.18 -0.46 4.25
N THR A 54 4.21 -0.42 5.58
CA THR A 54 5.26 -1.10 6.35
C THR A 54 4.94 -2.59 6.48
N ILE A 55 5.91 -3.41 6.13
CA ILE A 55 5.88 -4.88 6.18
C ILE A 55 7.16 -5.34 6.88
N ASP A 56 7.06 -6.21 7.87
CA ASP A 56 8.25 -6.72 8.55
C ASP A 56 9.09 -7.61 7.64
N ALA A 57 10.41 -7.62 7.82
CA ALA A 57 11.27 -8.61 7.18
C ALA A 57 10.97 -10.01 7.75
N PRO A 58 11.01 -11.08 6.92
CA PRO A 58 11.41 -11.09 5.50
C PRO A 58 10.24 -10.89 4.52
N PHE A 59 9.02 -10.66 5.02
CA PHE A 59 7.79 -10.79 4.23
C PHE A 59 7.67 -9.77 3.09
N GLY A 60 8.14 -8.54 3.31
CA GLY A 60 8.16 -7.49 2.27
C GLY A 60 9.07 -7.86 1.09
N ASP A 61 10.23 -8.45 1.38
CA ASP A 61 11.15 -8.93 0.35
C ASP A 61 10.61 -10.18 -0.35
N CYS A 62 9.98 -11.11 0.38
CA CYS A 62 9.32 -12.26 -0.24
C CYS A 62 8.19 -11.87 -1.21
N LEU A 63 7.49 -10.75 -0.96
CA LEU A 63 6.54 -10.18 -1.94
C LEU A 63 7.29 -9.75 -3.20
N LEU A 64 8.32 -8.93 -3.07
CA LEU A 64 9.07 -8.38 -4.21
C LEU A 64 9.79 -9.45 -5.03
N GLU A 65 10.21 -10.55 -4.41
CA GLU A 65 10.79 -11.71 -5.11
C GLU A 65 9.73 -12.66 -5.72
N GLY A 66 8.44 -12.35 -5.60
CA GLY A 66 7.35 -13.17 -6.13
C GLY A 66 7.15 -14.52 -5.43
N ILE A 67 7.77 -14.71 -4.25
CA ILE A 67 7.65 -15.93 -3.43
C ILE A 67 6.25 -16.03 -2.80
N LYS A 68 5.68 -14.86 -2.52
CA LYS A 68 4.30 -14.67 -2.07
C LYS A 68 3.67 -13.49 -2.79
N THR A 69 2.35 -13.44 -2.78
CA THR A 69 1.50 -12.43 -3.41
C THR A 69 0.51 -11.81 -2.43
N TRP A 70 0.26 -12.48 -1.30
CA TRP A 70 -0.70 -12.03 -0.28
C TRP A 70 -0.02 -11.53 0.98
N GLU A 71 -0.33 -10.32 1.41
CA GLU A 71 -0.01 -9.89 2.77
C GLU A 71 -1.15 -10.17 3.74
N THR A 72 -0.85 -10.59 4.96
CA THR A 72 -1.89 -10.90 5.96
C THR A 72 -2.00 -9.78 6.99
N ARG A 73 -3.21 -9.29 7.23
CA ARG A 73 -3.50 -8.17 8.16
C ARG A 73 -4.73 -8.48 9.00
N GLN A 74 -4.86 -7.80 10.14
CA GLN A 74 -6.04 -7.93 11.01
C GLN A 74 -7.26 -7.22 10.41
N THR A 75 -7.05 -6.09 9.73
CA THR A 75 -8.11 -5.25 9.17
C THR A 75 -7.89 -5.00 7.67
N GLY A 76 -8.91 -4.42 7.01
CA GLY A 76 -8.83 -3.98 5.62
C GLY A 76 -8.39 -2.52 5.48
N THR A 77 -8.34 -2.03 4.24
CA THR A 77 -8.10 -0.63 3.89
C THR A 77 -8.81 -0.28 2.57
N ALA A 78 -8.82 0.99 2.19
CA ALA A 78 -9.39 1.44 0.92
C ALA A 78 -8.53 1.02 -0.28
N LEU A 79 -9.17 0.59 -1.37
CA LEU A 79 -8.58 -0.01 -2.57
C LEU A 79 -9.19 0.55 -3.87
N PRO A 80 -8.53 0.39 -5.03
CA PRO A 80 -7.13 -0.05 -5.18
C PRO A 80 -6.17 1.05 -4.72
N LYS A 81 -4.97 0.67 -4.29
CA LYS A 81 -3.98 1.64 -3.81
C LYS A 81 -2.58 1.24 -4.25
N ARG A 82 -1.92 2.12 -5.02
CA ARG A 82 -0.49 1.98 -5.27
C ARG A 82 0.27 2.35 -4.00
N VAL A 83 1.19 1.49 -3.58
CA VAL A 83 1.95 1.65 -2.35
C VAL A 83 3.43 1.41 -2.55
N PHE A 84 4.24 2.11 -1.76
CA PHE A 84 5.64 1.77 -1.52
C PHE A 84 5.72 0.67 -0.48
N ILE A 85 6.49 -0.37 -0.77
CA ILE A 85 6.79 -1.45 0.17
C ILE A 85 7.95 -0.98 1.04
N HIS A 86 7.66 -0.73 2.32
CA HIS A 86 8.63 -0.33 3.33
C HIS A 86 8.90 -1.48 4.28
N THR A 87 10.16 -1.72 4.62
CA THR A 87 10.51 -2.69 5.67
C THR A 87 10.66 -2.02 7.02
N SER A 88 10.09 -2.62 8.05
CA SER A 88 10.19 -2.08 9.41
C SER A 88 11.63 -2.13 9.94
N ARG A 89 11.84 -1.53 11.12
CA ARG A 89 13.12 -1.59 11.84
C ARG A 89 13.28 -2.83 12.73
N LEU A 90 12.29 -3.74 12.70
CA LEU A 90 12.31 -4.94 13.54
C LEU A 90 13.32 -5.94 12.99
N LYS A 91 14.35 -6.24 13.79
CA LYS A 91 15.38 -7.23 13.41
C LYS A 91 14.80 -8.64 13.35
N LEU A 92 15.21 -9.39 12.31
CA LEU A 92 14.95 -10.81 12.17
C LEU A 92 15.44 -11.58 13.40
N LYS A 93 14.62 -12.53 13.86
CA LYS A 93 14.92 -13.42 14.98
C LYS A 93 14.03 -14.66 14.93
N GLY A 94 14.49 -15.75 15.54
CA GLY A 94 13.75 -17.01 15.66
C GLY A 94 13.23 -17.51 14.31
N LYS A 95 11.97 -17.96 14.27
CA LYS A 95 11.31 -18.49 13.07
C LYS A 95 11.43 -17.57 11.84
N ASN A 96 11.42 -16.25 12.01
CA ASN A 96 11.51 -15.33 10.88
C ASN A 96 12.90 -15.33 10.24
N LEU A 97 13.96 -15.59 11.03
CA LEU A 97 15.31 -15.78 10.49
C LEU A 97 15.38 -17.07 9.67
N ASP A 98 14.81 -18.17 10.18
CA ASP A 98 14.78 -19.45 9.46
C ASP A 98 13.99 -19.34 8.14
N LEU A 99 12.85 -18.63 8.16
CA LEU A 99 12.08 -18.34 6.95
C LEU A 99 12.89 -17.50 5.97
N ALA A 100 13.61 -16.48 6.44
CA ALA A 100 14.44 -15.66 5.59
C ALA A 100 15.54 -16.49 4.90
N SER A 101 16.27 -17.32 5.66
CA SER A 101 17.29 -18.22 5.10
C SER A 101 16.72 -19.19 4.07
N ARG A 102 15.54 -19.77 4.36
CA ARG A 102 14.88 -20.75 3.48
C ARG A 102 14.42 -20.15 2.15
N TYR A 103 13.86 -18.94 2.17
CA TYR A 103 13.20 -18.35 1.00
C TYR A 103 14.07 -17.32 0.27
N LEU A 104 14.99 -16.65 0.97
CA LEU A 104 15.82 -15.57 0.43
C LEU A 104 17.33 -15.90 0.49
N GLY A 105 17.70 -17.05 1.06
CA GLY A 105 19.08 -17.54 1.15
C GLY A 105 19.76 -17.20 2.49
N GLU A 106 20.76 -18.01 2.86
CA GLU A 106 21.44 -17.92 4.17
C GLU A 106 22.17 -16.59 4.41
N ASN A 107 22.62 -15.93 3.34
CA ASN A 107 23.30 -14.64 3.41
C ASN A 107 22.35 -13.44 3.28
N TYR A 108 21.04 -13.66 3.37
CA TYR A 108 20.05 -12.61 3.23
C TYR A 108 20.20 -11.52 4.30
N GLN A 109 20.32 -10.27 3.85
CA GLN A 109 20.42 -9.09 4.72
C GLN A 109 19.31 -8.09 4.40
N PRO A 110 18.25 -8.01 5.21
CA PRO A 110 17.15 -7.06 4.99
C PRO A 110 17.61 -5.61 5.15
N LYS A 111 17.03 -4.72 4.35
CA LYS A 111 17.28 -3.27 4.42
C LYS A 111 16.29 -2.58 5.34
N TYR A 112 16.41 -2.84 6.65
CA TYR A 112 15.49 -2.31 7.67
C TYR A 112 15.28 -0.79 7.59
N GLY A 113 14.03 -0.35 7.74
CA GLY A 113 13.69 1.07 7.73
C GLY A 113 13.84 1.72 6.36
N HIS A 114 13.74 0.95 5.28
CA HIS A 114 13.81 1.45 3.91
C HIS A 114 12.54 1.10 3.13
N ILE A 115 12.16 1.98 2.21
CA ILE A 115 11.37 1.60 1.04
C ILE A 115 12.26 0.76 0.15
N ILE A 116 11.78 -0.41 -0.24
CA ILE A 116 12.54 -1.40 -1.02
C ILE A 116 11.85 -1.79 -2.34
N GLY A 117 10.62 -1.34 -2.54
CA GLY A 117 9.89 -1.61 -3.77
C GLY A 117 8.57 -0.86 -3.83
N THR A 118 7.82 -1.14 -4.90
CA THR A 118 6.47 -0.63 -5.12
C THR A 118 5.54 -1.80 -5.43
N GLY A 119 4.24 -1.56 -5.31
CA GLY A 119 3.21 -2.51 -5.73
C GLY A 119 1.83 -1.89 -5.75
N ILE A 120 0.90 -2.55 -6.42
CA ILE A 120 -0.51 -2.22 -6.34
C ILE A 120 -1.19 -3.19 -5.37
N LEU A 121 -1.71 -2.63 -4.29
CA LEU A 121 -2.66 -3.32 -3.43
C LEU A 121 -4.02 -3.34 -4.16
N ASP A 122 -4.34 -4.51 -4.68
CA ASP A 122 -5.39 -4.70 -5.69
C ASP A 122 -6.73 -5.09 -5.08
N SER A 123 -6.72 -6.08 -4.18
CA SER A 123 -7.93 -6.63 -3.58
C SER A 123 -7.67 -7.08 -2.14
N ILE A 124 -8.74 -7.07 -1.33
CA ILE A 124 -8.71 -7.56 0.04
C ILE A 124 -9.79 -8.64 0.18
N VAL A 125 -9.37 -9.82 0.64
CA VAL A 125 -10.25 -10.97 0.85
C VAL A 125 -10.35 -11.24 2.35
N THR A 126 -11.56 -11.50 2.84
CA THR A 126 -11.75 -12.03 4.19
C THR A 126 -11.39 -13.50 4.18
N MET A 127 -10.46 -13.91 5.04
CA MET A 127 -10.02 -15.30 5.11
C MET A 127 -11.14 -16.18 5.66
N THR A 128 -11.74 -16.98 4.78
CA THR A 128 -12.58 -18.12 5.17
C THR A 128 -11.71 -19.38 5.25
N LYS A 129 -12.29 -20.48 5.74
CA LYS A 129 -11.58 -21.76 5.77
C LYS A 129 -11.18 -22.20 4.36
N GLU A 130 -12.12 -22.11 3.43
CA GLU A 130 -11.96 -22.49 2.03
C GLU A 130 -10.84 -21.67 1.37
N PHE A 131 -10.86 -20.36 1.57
CA PHE A 131 -9.82 -19.48 1.02
C PHE A 131 -8.43 -19.78 1.60
N ILE A 132 -8.33 -20.16 2.88
CA ILE A 132 -7.05 -20.56 3.49
C ILE A 132 -6.54 -21.88 2.89
N GLU A 133 -7.42 -22.84 2.66
CA GLU A 133 -7.07 -24.16 2.11
C GLU A 133 -6.58 -24.11 0.65
N GLU A 134 -7.01 -23.09 -0.10
CA GLU A 134 -6.57 -22.84 -1.48
C GLU A 134 -5.13 -22.31 -1.58
N GLN A 135 -4.55 -21.84 -0.47
CA GLN A 135 -3.23 -21.21 -0.50
C GLN A 135 -2.11 -22.24 -0.62
N ASN A 136 -1.07 -21.87 -1.36
CA ASN A 136 0.11 -22.71 -1.49
C ASN A 136 0.95 -22.72 -0.19
N HIS A 137 1.95 -23.61 -0.15
CA HIS A 137 2.77 -23.77 1.03
C HIS A 137 3.58 -22.51 1.42
N SER A 138 4.09 -21.74 0.45
CA SER A 138 4.89 -20.55 0.75
C SER A 138 4.03 -19.45 1.37
N GLU A 139 2.83 -19.22 0.82
CA GLU A 139 1.84 -18.28 1.35
C GLU A 139 1.51 -18.61 2.81
N ILE A 140 1.14 -19.86 3.09
CA ILE A 140 0.80 -20.32 4.45
C ILE A 140 1.96 -20.11 5.43
N LYS A 141 3.20 -20.35 5.00
CA LYS A 141 4.38 -20.18 5.87
C LYS A 141 4.76 -18.72 6.10
N LEU A 142 4.44 -17.83 5.17
CA LEU A 142 4.85 -16.42 5.15
C LEU A 142 3.72 -15.45 5.53
N GLY A 143 2.73 -15.92 6.30
CA GLY A 143 1.60 -15.12 6.76
C GLY A 143 0.92 -15.69 8.00
N ILE A 144 0.03 -14.89 8.59
CA ILE A 144 -0.88 -15.32 9.66
C ILE A 144 -2.25 -15.58 9.02
N TRP A 145 -2.49 -16.83 8.66
CA TRP A 145 -3.70 -17.32 7.99
C TRP A 145 -4.69 -17.85 9.01
N GLU A 146 -5.57 -16.99 9.49
CA GLU A 146 -6.60 -17.31 10.48
C GLU A 146 -7.95 -16.78 10.00
N ILE A 147 -9.01 -17.52 10.28
CA ILE A 147 -10.37 -17.16 9.87
C ILE A 147 -10.73 -15.76 10.40
N GLY A 148 -11.32 -14.93 9.53
CA GLY A 148 -11.75 -13.57 9.85
C GLY A 148 -10.69 -12.49 9.62
N ARG A 149 -9.40 -12.85 9.51
CA ARG A 149 -8.34 -11.92 9.09
C ARG A 149 -8.49 -11.53 7.62
N LYS A 150 -7.68 -10.57 7.18
CA LYS A 150 -7.70 -10.05 5.81
C LYS A 150 -6.43 -10.44 5.06
N ALA A 151 -6.60 -10.98 3.85
CA ALA A 151 -5.53 -11.21 2.90
C ALA A 151 -5.53 -10.07 1.87
N TRP A 152 -4.38 -9.44 1.68
CA TRP A 152 -4.17 -8.25 0.86
C TRP A 152 -3.39 -8.66 -0.39
N LYS A 153 -4.03 -8.63 -1.56
CA LYS A 153 -3.42 -9.07 -2.83
C LYS A 153 -2.57 -7.98 -3.42
N PHE A 154 -1.34 -8.33 -3.80
CA PHE A 154 -0.47 -7.44 -4.57
C PHE A 154 -0.37 -7.86 -6.03
N ARG A 155 -0.23 -6.86 -6.90
CA ARG A 155 0.17 -7.02 -8.30
C ARG A 155 1.16 -5.92 -8.69
N GLN A 156 1.86 -6.12 -9.81
CA GLN A 156 2.87 -5.18 -10.32
C GLN A 156 3.89 -4.80 -9.23
N LEU A 157 4.44 -5.83 -8.58
CA LEU A 157 5.49 -5.65 -7.59
C LEU A 157 6.81 -5.36 -8.31
N GLU A 158 7.50 -4.30 -7.90
CA GLU A 158 8.78 -3.90 -8.48
C GLU A 158 9.76 -3.56 -7.37
N ARG A 159 10.92 -4.23 -7.36
CA ARG A 159 12.01 -3.91 -6.46
C ARG A 159 12.74 -2.66 -6.94
N ILE A 160 13.08 -1.78 -6.01
CA ILE A 160 13.82 -0.54 -6.31
C ILE A 160 15.10 -0.49 -5.48
N GLN A 161 15.97 0.46 -5.80
CA GLN A 161 17.10 0.76 -4.92
C GLN A 161 16.57 1.13 -3.54
N PRO A 162 17.07 0.57 -2.42
CA PRO A 162 16.57 0.84 -1.09
C PRO A 162 16.72 2.30 -0.69
N VAL A 163 15.69 2.81 -0.01
CA VAL A 163 15.56 4.23 0.31
C VAL A 163 15.20 4.42 1.77
N PRO A 164 15.99 5.16 2.55
CA PRO A 164 15.66 5.40 3.95
C PRO A 164 14.31 6.12 4.11
N ALA A 165 13.42 5.57 4.94
CA ALA A 165 12.14 6.19 5.26
C ALA A 165 11.65 5.79 6.65
N ILE A 166 10.82 6.65 7.26
CA ILE A 166 10.12 6.34 8.50
C ILE A 166 8.75 5.79 8.14
N GLY A 167 8.51 4.52 8.46
CA GLY A 167 7.24 3.85 8.22
C GLY A 167 6.28 3.92 9.40
N CYS A 168 5.03 3.56 9.14
CA CYS A 168 3.97 3.39 10.13
C CYS A 168 3.35 1.99 10.01
N GLN A 169 3.14 1.33 11.14
CA GLN A 169 2.57 -0.02 11.19
C GLN A 169 1.05 -0.01 11.03
N GLY A 170 0.49 -1.13 10.57
CA GLY A 170 -0.95 -1.37 10.51
C GLY A 170 -1.59 -1.05 9.16
N THR A 171 -1.66 0.22 8.77
CA THR A 171 -2.37 0.67 7.54
C THR A 171 -1.44 1.44 6.60
N PRO A 172 -1.79 1.56 5.29
CA PRO A 172 -1.05 2.41 4.38
C PRO A 172 -1.02 3.85 4.90
N TRP A 173 0.18 4.43 4.97
CA TRP A 173 0.43 5.77 5.50
C TRP A 173 0.81 6.73 4.39
N SER A 174 0.35 7.97 4.47
CA SER A 174 0.68 8.99 3.48
C SER A 174 2.16 9.38 3.57
N ILE A 175 2.83 9.41 2.41
CA ILE A 175 4.21 9.82 2.29
C ILE A 175 4.26 11.33 2.12
N ASP A 176 4.89 11.99 3.08
CA ASP A 176 5.22 13.40 2.98
C ASP A 176 6.37 13.59 1.98
N LYS A 177 6.00 13.97 0.74
CA LYS A 177 6.95 14.20 -0.36
C LYS A 177 7.99 15.26 -0.03
N SER A 178 7.68 16.20 0.86
CA SER A 178 8.62 17.27 1.27
C SER A 178 9.78 16.75 2.13
N LYS A 179 9.59 15.59 2.78
CA LYS A 179 10.59 14.93 3.63
C LYS A 179 11.42 13.89 2.88
N LEU A 180 11.12 13.65 1.61
CA LEU A 180 11.89 12.75 0.77
C LEU A 180 13.14 13.45 0.25
N ASN A 181 14.23 12.70 0.10
CA ASN A 181 15.40 13.19 -0.61
C ASN A 181 15.00 13.56 -2.06
N PRO A 182 15.47 14.68 -2.64
CA PRO A 182 15.11 15.09 -4.00
C PRO A 182 15.43 14.05 -5.09
N ASN A 183 16.61 13.42 -5.05
CA ASN A 183 16.99 12.37 -6.02
C ASN A 183 16.05 11.16 -5.91
N LEU A 184 15.63 10.85 -4.69
CA LEU A 184 14.66 9.81 -4.43
C LEU A 184 13.28 10.17 -4.99
N ARG A 185 12.84 11.41 -4.79
CA ARG A 185 11.55 11.88 -5.30
C ARG A 185 11.50 11.75 -6.82
N GLU A 186 12.58 12.08 -7.51
CA GLU A 186 12.70 11.90 -8.97
C GLU A 186 12.71 10.42 -9.39
N GLN A 187 13.49 9.58 -8.72
CA GLN A 187 13.51 8.13 -8.98
C GLN A 187 12.11 7.52 -8.82
N ILE A 188 11.44 7.86 -7.73
CA ILE A 188 10.08 7.41 -7.45
C ILE A 188 9.10 7.94 -8.51
N GLN A 189 9.13 9.23 -8.83
CA GLN A 189 8.24 9.82 -9.84
C GLN A 189 8.39 9.14 -11.20
N LYS A 190 9.62 8.76 -11.56
CA LYS A 190 9.90 8.03 -12.80
C LYS A 190 9.23 6.65 -12.80
N ILE A 191 9.42 5.86 -11.74
CA ILE A 191 8.77 4.54 -11.60
C ILE A 191 7.24 4.69 -11.65
N TRP A 192 6.73 5.69 -10.92
CA TRP A 192 5.30 5.93 -10.78
C TRP A 192 4.60 6.33 -12.09
N ARG A 193 5.30 7.04 -12.98
CA ARG A 193 4.76 7.47 -14.28
C ARG A 193 4.91 6.42 -15.40
N GLN A 194 5.77 5.42 -15.21
CA GLN A 194 6.09 4.41 -16.23
C GLN A 194 5.25 3.13 -16.12
N SER A 195 4.40 3.01 -15.10
CA SER A 195 3.59 1.82 -14.79
C SER A 195 2.15 2.18 -14.50
#